data_AF-A0A2H3P2Y2-F1
#
_entry.id   AF-A0A2H3P2Y2-F1
#
_cell.length_a   1.000
_cell.length_b   1.000
_cell.length_c   1.000
_cell.angle_alpha   90.00
_cell.angle_beta   90.00
_cell.angle_gamma   90.00
#
_symmetry.space_group_name_H-M   'P 1'
#
loop_
_entity.id
_entity.type
_entity.pdbx_description
1 polymer ?
#
loop_
_entity_poly.entity_id
_entity_poly.type
_entity_poly.pdbx_seq_one_letter_code
_entity_poly.pdbx_strand_id
1 'polypeptide(L)' 'MAEQGSGGNVIAALASFFIAGLGQLLQGRLVPAAVHVVASVAIWVVSFGTMGWVVHLYSAYDAATWSE' A
#
# COMPACT_ATOMS: atom_id res chain seq x y z
N MET A 1 3.94 18.49 4.55
CA MET A 1 2.76 18.20 5.38
C MET A 1 1.54 18.11 4.47
N ALA A 2 1.44 17.03 3.70
CA ALA A 2 0.17 16.64 3.13
C ALA A 2 -0.74 16.19 4.28
N GLU A 3 -1.75 16.99 4.59
CA GLU A 3 -2.74 16.71 5.63
C GLU A 3 -3.36 15.31 5.42
N GLN A 4 -3.56 14.57 6.50
CA GLN A 4 -4.21 13.25 6.47
C GLN A 4 -5.61 13.41 5.85
N GLY A 5 -5.83 12.86 4.66
CA GLY A 5 -7.05 13.10 3.87
C GLY A 5 -6.89 14.06 2.67
N SER A 6 -5.68 14.56 2.42
CA SER A 6 -5.32 15.25 1.18
C SER A 6 -5.57 14.35 -0.03
N GLY A 7 -5.90 14.95 -1.18
CA GLY A 7 -6.09 14.22 -2.45
C GLY A 7 -4.91 13.32 -2.81
N GLY A 8 -3.68 13.70 -2.43
CA GLY A 8 -2.49 12.86 -2.59
C GLY A 8 -2.54 11.55 -1.79
N ASN A 9 -3.05 11.59 -0.56
CA ASN A 9 -3.26 10.40 0.26
C ASN A 9 -4.37 9.50 -0.28
N VAL A 10 -5.46 10.09 -0.79
CA VAL A 10 -6.57 9.32 -1.37
C VAL A 10 -6.10 8.58 -2.62
N ILE A 11 -5.31 9.24 -3.48
CA ILE A 11 -4.73 8.61 -4.67
C ILE A 11 -3.72 7.52 -4.28
N ALA A 12 -2.88 7.78 -3.26
CA ALA A 12 -1.94 6.78 -2.75
C ALA A 12 -2.67 5.56 -2.18
N ALA A 13 -3.73 5.76 -1.39
CA ALA A 13 -4.55 4.69 -0.85
C ALA A 13 -5.21 3.84 -1.95
N LEU A 14 -5.79 4.50 -2.97
CA LEU A 14 -6.36 3.81 -4.13
C LEU A 14 -5.31 3.02 -4.90
N ALA A 15 -4.12 3.59 -5.12
CA ALA A 15 -3.04 2.89 -5.81
C ALA A 15 -2.57 1.65 -5.03
N SER A 16 -2.41 1.77 -3.71
CA SER A 16 -2.09 0.66 -2.82
C SER A 16 -3.17 -0.42 -2.73
N PHE A 17 -4.44 -0.07 -2.96
CA PHE A 17 -5.55 -1.01 -3.01
C PHE A 17 -5.46 -1.93 -4.24
N PHE A 18 -5.15 -1.38 -5.41
CA PHE A 18 -4.96 -2.18 -6.62
C PHE A 18 -3.66 -2.97 -6.61
N ILE A 19 -2.56 -2.33 -6.19
CA ILE A 19 -1.24 -2.95 -6.11
C ILE A 19 -0.62 -2.55 -4.78
N ALA A 20 -0.51 -3.51 -3.86
CA ALA A 20 0.14 -3.33 -2.57
C ALA A 20 1.52 -2.69 -2.73
N GLY A 21 1.74 -1.55 -2.06
CA GLY A 21 3.00 -0.79 -2.08
C GLY A 21 3.08 0.33 -3.12
N LEU A 22 2.16 0.45 -4.08
CA LEU A 22 2.17 1.59 -5.04
C LEU A 22 1.92 2.94 -4.37
N GLY A 23 1.01 3.01 -3.39
CA GLY A 23 0.74 4.27 -2.68
C GLY A 23 1.97 4.80 -1.97
N GLN A 24 2.82 3.91 -1.48
CA GLN A 24 4.08 4.26 -0.83
C GLN A 24 5.10 4.81 -1.83
N LEU A 25 5.11 4.33 -3.09
CA LEU A 25 5.90 4.93 -4.16
C LEU A 25 5.40 6.33 -4.53
N LEU A 26 4.08 6.52 -4.59
CA LEU A 26 3.46 7.82 -4.87
C LEU A 26 3.74 8.85 -3.77
N GLN A 27 3.97 8.40 -2.53
CA GLN A 27 4.38 9.21 -1.38
C GLN A 27 5.91 9.38 -1.26
N GLY A 28 6.70 8.86 -2.21
CA GLY A 28 8.17 8.95 -2.19
C GLY A 28 8.88 8.01 -1.22
N ARG A 29 8.18 7.02 -0.65
CA ARG A 29 8.70 6.06 0.34
C ARG A 29 9.10 4.73 -0.31
N LEU A 30 10.31 4.68 -0.88
CA LEU A 30 10.82 3.51 -1.63
C LEU A 30 10.97 2.23 -0.77
N VAL A 31 11.48 2.35 0.46
CA VAL A 31 11.70 1.19 1.34
C VAL A 31 10.38 0.50 1.73
N PRO A 32 9.36 1.21 2.29
CA PRO A 32 8.09 0.56 2.64
C PRO A 32 7.29 0.12 1.41
N ALA A 33 7.45 0.78 0.26
CA ALA A 33 6.87 0.29 -0.99
C ALA A 33 7.39 -1.10 -1.36
N ALA A 34 8.72 -1.29 -1.35
CA ALA A 34 9.34 -2.58 -1.65
C ALA A 34 8.89 -3.67 -0.67
N VAL A 35 8.81 -3.35 0.62
CA VAL A 35 8.34 -4.28 1.66
C VAL A 35 6.89 -4.71 1.40
N HIS A 36 5.99 -3.79 1.09
CA HIS A 36 4.58 -4.11 0.84
C HIS A 36 4.38 -4.91 -0.45
N VAL A 37 5.13 -4.61 -1.52
CA VAL A 37 5.09 -5.40 -2.76
C VAL A 37 5.56 -6.84 -2.48
N VAL A 38 6.71 -7.00 -1.82
CA VAL A 38 7.28 -8.32 -1.53
C VAL A 38 6.39 -9.12 -0.57
N ALA A 39 5.86 -8.48 0.47
CA ALA A 39 4.94 -9.11 1.42
C ALA A 39 3.64 -9.55 0.74
N SER A 40 3.10 -8.73 -0.18
CA SER A 40 1.88 -9.09 -0.92
C SER A 40 2.11 -10.28 -1.84
N VAL A 41 3.23 -10.29 -2.58
CA VAL A 41 3.61 -11.43 -3.44
C VAL A 41 3.85 -12.68 -2.60
N ALA A 42 4.56 -12.58 -1.47
CA ALA A 42 4.82 -13.71 -0.59
C ALA A 42 3.52 -14.31 -0.03
N ILE A 43 2.59 -13.48 0.44
CA ILE A 43 1.30 -13.95 0.98
C ILE A 43 0.41 -14.51 -0.14
N TRP A 44 0.42 -13.92 -1.34
CA TRP A 44 -0.29 -14.49 -2.50
C TRP A 44 0.21 -15.90 -2.84
N VAL A 45 1.53 -16.10 -2.83
CA VAL A 45 2.16 -17.39 -3.16
C VAL A 45 1.96 -18.41 -2.04
N VAL A 46 2.16 -18.03 -0.78
CA VAL A 46 2.03 -18.93 0.38
C VAL A 46 0.57 -19.32 0.62
N SER A 47 -0.38 -18.41 0.43
CA SER A 47 -1.80 -18.66 0.66
C SER A 47 -2.54 -19.23 -0.56
N PHE A 48 -1.83 -19.67 -1.62
CA PHE A 48 -2.44 -20.16 -2.86
C PHE A 48 -3.51 -19.20 -3.42
N GLY A 49 -3.26 -17.89 -3.33
CA GLY A 49 -4.17 -16.84 -3.83
C GLY A 49 -5.40 -16.53 -2.98
N THR A 50 -5.59 -17.18 -1.81
CA THR A 50 -6.81 -17.00 -1.00
C THR A 50 -6.80 -15.78 -0.07
N MET A 51 -5.63 -15.37 0.47
CA MET A 51 -5.52 -14.29 1.47
C MET A 51 -4.69 -13.07 1.05
N GLY A 52 -4.24 -12.99 -0.20
CA GLY A 52 -3.42 -11.87 -0.70
C GLY A 52 -4.04 -10.48 -0.52
N TRP A 53 -5.37 -10.41 -0.57
CA TRP A 53 -6.14 -9.16 -0.42
C TRP A 53 -5.95 -8.45 0.92
N VAL A 54 -5.59 -9.17 1.99
CA VAL A 54 -5.34 -8.56 3.30
C VAL A 54 -4.17 -7.56 3.23
N VAL A 55 -3.15 -7.87 2.42
CA VAL A 55 -1.98 -6.99 2.24
C VAL A 55 -2.32 -5.76 1.40
N HIS A 56 -3.25 -5.88 0.45
CA HIS A 56 -3.76 -4.76 -0.34
C HIS A 56 -4.53 -3.78 0.55
N LEU A 57 -5.40 -4.30 1.43
CA LEU A 57 -6.15 -3.50 2.39
C LEU A 57 -5.22 -2.82 3.41
N TYR A 58 -4.23 -3.54 3.92
CA TYR A 58 -3.23 -2.96 4.84
C TYR A 58 -2.37 -1.88 4.16
N SER A 59 -1.91 -2.14 2.92
CA SER A 59 -1.16 -1.16 2.13
C SER A 59 -1.97 0.11 1.85
N ALA A 60 -3.27 -0.04 1.58
CA ALA A 60 -4.18 1.08 1.36
C ALA A 60 -4.40 1.89 2.64
N TYR A 61 -4.51 1.22 3.80
CA TYR A 61 -4.62 1.87 5.10
C TYR A 61 -3.33 2.62 5.48
N ASP A 62 -2.15 2.01 5.30
CA ASP A 62 -0.87 2.68 5.56
C ASP A 62 -0.69 3.91 4.66
N ALA A 63 -1.06 3.80 3.38
CA ALA A 63 -1.02 4.94 2.46
C ALA A 63 -2.06 6.02 2.82
N ALA A 64 -3.26 5.65 3.28
CA ALA A 64 -4.30 6.60 3.68
C ALA A 64 -4.00 7.32 5.00
N THR A 65 -3.26 6.68 5.90
CA THR A 65 -2.92 7.24 7.22
C THR A 65 -1.57 7.96 7.26
N TRP A 66 -0.73 7.74 6.24
CA TRP A 66 0.54 8.45 6.13
C TRP A 66 0.35 9.97 6.11
N SER A 67 1.02 10.66 7.00
CA SER A 67 1.01 12.12 7.11
C SER A 67 2.47 12.56 7.19
N GLU A 68 2.88 13.41 6.23
CA GLU A 68 4.25 13.96 6.16
C GLU A 68 4.51 15.05 7.20
#